data_AF-A0A848IG44-F1
#
_entry.id   AF-A0A848IG44-F1
#
_cell.length_a   1.000
_cell.length_b   1.000
_cell.length_c   1.000
_cell.angle_alpha   90.00
_cell.angle_beta   90.00
_cell.angle_gamma   90.00
#
_symmetry.space_group_name_H-M   'P 1'
#
loop_
_entity.id
_entity.type
_entity.pdbx_description
1 polymer ?
#
loop_
_entity_poly.entity_id
_entity_poly.type
_entity_poly.pdbx_seq_one_letter_code
_entity_poly.pdbx_strand_id
1 'polypeptide(L)'
;MMLTSVATSEISVPRASRSPSIHRRTHVVVPLVIIDVTVPGTSSANGRRALHTALGDDLRLYVVTVDQQHERVTFRVEVTSRSLDDVIGLLTATLDRATLGRAQVTVIRRPRNY
;
A
#
# COMPACT_ATOMS: atom_id res chain seq x y z
N MET A 1 -49.32 8.30 63.66
CA MET A 1 -47.91 8.67 63.89
C MET A 1 -47.11 8.31 62.67
N MET A 2 -46.30 9.27 62.20
CA MET A 2 -45.14 9.19 61.29
C MET A 2 -45.29 8.82 59.80
N LEU A 3 -44.68 9.74 59.03
CA LEU A 3 -44.43 9.82 57.58
C LEU A 3 -43.32 8.84 57.13
N THR A 4 -43.26 8.54 55.82
CA THR A 4 -42.04 8.59 54.95
C THR A 4 -42.35 7.88 53.62
N SER A 5 -42.42 8.59 52.49
CA SER A 5 -41.33 9.16 51.65
C SER A 5 -40.96 8.24 50.49
N VAL A 6 -41.50 8.59 49.32
CA VAL A 6 -41.03 8.21 47.99
C VAL A 6 -39.62 8.75 47.78
N ALA A 7 -38.71 7.91 47.29
CA ALA A 7 -37.51 8.34 46.58
C ALA A 7 -37.07 7.25 45.61
N THR A 8 -37.45 7.41 44.34
CA THR A 8 -36.88 6.69 43.21
C THR A 8 -35.46 7.20 43.01
N SER A 9 -34.45 6.44 43.44
CA SER A 9 -33.05 6.74 43.10
C SER A 9 -32.77 6.27 41.68
N GLU A 10 -33.06 7.13 40.71
CA GLU A 10 -32.48 7.02 39.37
C GLU A 10 -31.02 7.44 39.45
N ILE A 11 -30.15 6.47 39.72
CA ILE A 11 -28.71 6.66 39.59
C ILE A 11 -28.43 6.76 38.08
N SER A 12 -28.56 7.99 37.57
CA SER A 12 -28.03 8.38 36.27
C SER A 12 -26.53 8.24 36.33
N VAL A 13 -26.05 7.10 35.81
CA VAL A 13 -24.64 6.83 35.57
C VAL A 13 -24.13 7.95 34.65
N PRO A 14 -23.17 8.79 35.07
CA PRO A 14 -22.52 9.69 34.14
C PRO A 14 -21.67 8.79 33.24
N ARG A 15 -22.20 8.43 32.07
CA ARG A 15 -21.44 7.81 31.00
C ARG A 15 -20.46 8.87 30.54
N ALA A 16 -19.29 8.86 31.18
CA ALA A 16 -18.19 9.75 30.88
C ALA A 16 -18.00 9.80 29.37
N SER A 17 -18.27 10.97 28.80
CA SER A 17 -17.99 11.31 27.42
C SER A 17 -16.51 11.03 27.20
N ARG A 18 -16.20 9.87 26.64
CA ARG A 18 -14.83 9.46 26.35
C ARG A 18 -14.36 10.37 25.25
N SER A 19 -13.66 11.44 25.61
CA SER A 19 -12.91 12.28 24.68
C SER A 19 -12.14 11.34 23.75
N PRO A 20 -12.21 11.52 22.42
CA PRO A 20 -11.44 10.68 21.51
C PRO A 20 -9.97 10.91 21.87
N SER A 21 -9.40 9.92 22.53
CA SER A 21 -7.98 9.82 22.79
C SER A 21 -7.29 10.16 21.47
N ILE A 22 -6.52 11.25 21.45
CA ILE A 22 -5.54 11.54 20.42
C ILE A 22 -4.45 10.49 20.58
N HIS A 23 -4.78 9.22 20.31
CA HIS A 23 -3.78 8.20 20.08
C HIS A 23 -3.03 8.67 18.86
N ARG A 24 -1.83 9.23 19.09
CA ARG A 24 -0.83 9.48 18.06
C ARG A 24 -0.85 8.28 17.13
N ARG A 25 -1.43 8.45 15.95
CA ARG A 25 -1.44 7.42 14.92
C ARG A 25 0.01 7.24 14.52
N THR A 26 0.66 6.25 15.12
CA THR A 26 2.05 5.87 14.83
C THR A 26 2.21 5.27 13.43
N HIS A 27 1.09 5.08 12.73
CA HIS A 27 1.02 4.49 11.41
C HIS A 27 0.21 5.38 10.46
N VAL A 28 0.69 5.51 9.23
CA VAL A 28 0.01 6.13 8.10
C VAL A 28 -0.52 5.04 7.18
N VAL A 29 -1.76 5.18 6.72
CA VAL A 29 -2.33 4.31 5.67
C VAL A 29 -1.90 4.89 4.34
N VAL A 30 -1.17 4.10 3.54
CA VAL A 30 -0.68 4.53 2.23
C VAL A 30 -1.20 3.60 1.13
N PRO A 31 -1.49 4.12 -0.07
CA PRO A 31 -1.84 3.28 -1.21
C PRO A 31 -0.63 2.42 -1.60
N LEU A 32 -0.93 1.20 -2.02
CA LEU A 32 0.02 0.22 -2.55
C LEU A 32 -0.51 -0.29 -3.89
N VAL A 33 0.29 -0.10 -4.92
CA VAL A 33 0.07 -0.67 -6.25
C VAL A 33 0.97 -1.88 -6.40
N ILE A 34 0.39 -3.00 -6.81
CA ILE A 34 1.11 -4.23 -7.11
C ILE A 34 0.85 -4.58 -8.57
N ILE A 35 1.91 -4.66 -9.38
CA ILE A 35 1.78 -4.94 -10.81
C ILE A 35 2.85 -5.94 -11.25
N ASP A 36 2.45 -6.94 -12.02
CA ASP A 36 3.37 -7.85 -12.68
C ASP A 36 3.83 -7.22 -14.00
N VAL A 37 5.14 -7.14 -14.23
CA VAL A 37 5.77 -6.52 -15.42
C VAL A 37 6.72 -7.53 -16.04
N THR A 38 6.44 -7.92 -17.28
CA THR A 38 7.35 -8.76 -18.07
C THR A 38 8.22 -7.87 -18.94
N VAL A 39 9.52 -7.89 -18.69
CA VAL A 39 10.53 -7.11 -19.42
C VAL A 39 11.26 -8.06 -20.39
N PRO A 40 11.31 -7.73 -21.70
CA PRO A 40 12.16 -8.46 -22.63
C PRO A 40 13.63 -8.11 -22.38
N GLY A 41 14.50 -9.12 -22.52
CA GLY A 41 15.92 -9.03 -22.26
C GLY A 41 16.42 -10.12 -21.31
N THR A 42 17.70 -10.42 -21.44
CA THR A 42 18.33 -11.61 -20.86
C THR A 42 18.67 -11.51 -19.38
N SER A 43 18.72 -10.30 -18.79
CA SER A 43 19.21 -10.12 -17.43
C SER A 43 18.20 -9.46 -16.50
N SER A 44 17.90 -10.13 -15.39
CA SER A 44 17.12 -9.59 -14.28
C SER A 44 17.74 -8.32 -13.69
N ALA A 45 19.06 -8.17 -13.76
CA ALA A 45 19.76 -6.97 -13.31
C ALA A 45 19.41 -5.75 -14.19
N ASN A 46 19.35 -5.93 -15.51
CA ASN A 46 18.96 -4.87 -16.43
C ASN A 46 17.49 -4.48 -16.24
N GLY A 47 16.60 -5.48 -16.09
CA GLY A 47 15.19 -5.24 -15.77
C GLY A 47 15.01 -4.48 -14.45
N ARG A 48 15.74 -4.87 -13.39
CA ARG A 48 15.75 -4.13 -12.11
C ARG A 48 16.17 -2.69 -12.30
N ARG A 49 17.27 -2.44 -13.02
CA ARG A 49 17.77 -1.07 -13.25
C ARG A 49 16.73 -0.23 -13.99
N ALA A 50 16.15 -0.77 -15.07
CA ALA A 50 15.13 -0.07 -15.85
C ALA A 50 13.88 0.27 -15.00
N LEU A 51 13.41 -0.68 -14.18
CA LEU A 51 12.28 -0.45 -13.27
C LEU A 51 12.58 0.59 -12.18
N HIS A 52 13.80 0.60 -11.63
CA HIS A 52 14.24 1.65 -10.70
C HIS A 52 14.35 3.01 -11.38
N THR A 53 14.86 3.09 -12.61
CA THR A 53 14.89 4.33 -13.38
C THR A 53 13.48 4.86 -13.66
N ALA A 54 12.51 3.97 -13.92
CA ALA A 54 11.13 4.33 -14.22
C ALA A 54 10.35 4.84 -13.00
N LEU A 55 10.47 4.14 -11.87
CA LEU A 55 9.57 4.31 -10.73
C LEU A 55 10.26 4.92 -9.49
N GLY A 56 11.59 4.97 -9.50
CA GLY A 56 12.43 5.47 -8.39
C GLY A 56 12.82 4.38 -7.39
N ASP A 57 13.22 4.82 -6.20
CA ASP A 57 13.77 3.94 -5.16
C ASP A 57 12.73 3.43 -4.15
N ASP A 58 11.56 4.08 -4.03
CA ASP A 58 10.47 3.62 -3.13
C ASP A 58 9.59 2.55 -3.80
N LEU A 59 10.23 1.45 -4.18
CA LEU A 59 9.56 0.28 -4.75
C LEU A 59 10.22 -1.02 -4.28
N ARG A 60 9.46 -2.12 -4.35
CA ARG A 60 10.00 -3.47 -4.15
C ARG A 60 9.84 -4.26 -5.43
N LEU A 61 10.91 -4.97 -5.82
CA LEU A 61 10.94 -5.83 -6.99
C LEU A 61 11.18 -7.26 -6.55
N TYR A 62 10.34 -8.16 -7.04
CA TYR A 62 10.51 -9.59 -6.89
C TYR A 62 10.58 -10.22 -8.27
N VAL A 63 11.58 -11.07 -8.52
CA VAL A 63 11.61 -11.86 -9.76
C VAL A 63 10.63 -13.01 -9.60
N VAL A 64 9.60 -13.03 -10.44
CA VAL A 64 8.56 -14.07 -10.44
C VAL A 64 8.98 -15.23 -11.33
N THR A 65 9.50 -14.90 -12.52
CA THR A 65 9.90 -15.92 -13.52
C THR A 65 11.00 -15.37 -14.39
N VAL A 66 11.93 -16.25 -14.78
CA VAL A 66 12.95 -15.99 -15.80
C VAL A 66 12.75 -17.04 -16.89
N ASP A 67 12.35 -16.58 -18.07
CA ASP A 67 12.25 -17.39 -19.28
C ASP A 67 13.49 -17.16 -20.12
N GLN A 68 14.43 -18.10 -20.07
CA GLN A 68 15.67 -18.01 -20.82
C GLN A 68 15.49 -18.34 -22.30
N GLN A 69 14.45 -19.11 -22.66
CA GLN A 69 14.21 -19.50 -24.06
C GLN A 69 13.73 -18.30 -24.89
N HIS A 70 12.91 -17.44 -24.27
CA HIS A 70 12.37 -16.25 -24.91
C HIS A 70 13.03 -14.95 -24.45
N GLU A 71 14.09 -15.04 -23.64
CA GLU A 71 14.81 -13.91 -23.04
C GLU A 71 13.86 -12.92 -22.36
N ARG A 72 13.06 -13.39 -21.40
CA ARG A 72 12.09 -12.56 -20.69
C ARG A 72 12.19 -12.74 -19.18
N VAL A 73 12.02 -11.65 -18.45
CA VAL A 73 11.95 -11.68 -16.98
C VAL A 73 10.66 -11.04 -16.53
N THR A 74 9.89 -11.73 -15.70
CA THR A 74 8.69 -11.20 -15.07
C THR A 74 9.01 -10.77 -13.65
N PHE A 75 8.70 -9.51 -13.36
CA PHE A 75 8.85 -8.90 -12.05
C PHE A 75 7.49 -8.64 -11.44
N ARG A 76 7.35 -8.91 -10.14
CA ARG A 76 6.29 -8.32 -9.34
C ARG A 76 6.82 -7.03 -8.74
N VAL A 77 6.15 -5.93 -9.08
CA VAL A 77 6.52 -4.58 -8.67
C VAL A 77 5.51 -4.11 -7.64
N GLU A 78 6.00 -3.68 -6.48
CA GLU A 78 5.19 -3.07 -5.43
C GLU A 78 5.63 -1.61 -5.27
N VAL A 79 4.70 -0.67 -5.47
CA VAL A 79 4.94 0.77 -5.37
C VAL A 79 4.00 1.37 -4.35
N THR A 80 4.55 2.07 -3.36
CA THR A 80 3.75 2.81 -2.38
C THR A 80 3.54 4.25 -2.78
N SER A 81 2.50 4.89 -2.23
CA SER A 81 2.30 6.34 -2.34
C SER A 81 2.11 6.87 -3.77
N ARG A 82 1.71 6.02 -4.72
CA ARG A 82 1.36 6.39 -6.10
C ARG A 82 0.02 5.77 -6.51
N SER A 83 -0.67 6.41 -7.45
CA SER A 83 -1.86 5.82 -8.08
C SER A 83 -1.47 4.76 -9.12
N LEU A 84 -2.42 3.89 -9.49
CA LEU A 84 -2.18 2.91 -10.55
C LEU A 84 -1.92 3.59 -11.89
N ASP A 85 -2.66 4.65 -12.20
CA ASP A 85 -2.53 5.38 -13.47
C ASP A 85 -1.15 6.03 -13.61
N ASP A 86 -0.63 6.61 -12.53
CA ASP A 86 0.74 7.17 -12.51
C ASP A 86 1.79 6.07 -12.74
N VAL A 87 1.62 4.91 -12.10
CA VAL A 87 2.54 3.77 -12.27
C VAL A 87 2.51 3.25 -13.69
N ILE A 88 1.32 3.07 -14.27
CA ILE A 88 1.17 2.65 -15.67
C ILE A 88 1.81 3.68 -16.60
N GLY A 89 1.53 4.97 -16.41
CA GLY A 89 2.09 6.04 -17.23
C GLY A 89 3.62 6.10 -17.19
N LEU A 90 4.22 5.91 -16.01
CA LEU A 90 5.69 5.87 -15.88
C LEU A 90 6.30 4.64 -16.55
N LEU A 91 5.67 3.47 -16.39
CA LEU A 91 6.13 2.24 -17.01
C LEU A 91 6.03 2.31 -18.54
N THR A 92 4.93 2.80 -19.09
CA THR A 92 4.75 2.92 -20.55
C THR A 92 5.63 4.00 -21.16
N ALA A 93 5.98 5.06 -20.42
CA ALA A 93 6.88 6.10 -20.89
C ALA A 93 8.36 5.69 -20.91
N THR A 94 8.74 4.64 -20.17
CA THR A 94 10.15 4.26 -19.99
C THR A 94 10.50 2.88 -20.51
N LEU A 95 9.52 1.97 -20.57
CA LEU A 95 9.71 0.59 -20.98
C LEU A 95 8.95 0.30 -22.28
N ASP A 96 9.54 0.67 -23.41
CA ASP A 96 8.91 0.59 -24.75
C ASP A 96 8.36 -0.80 -25.13
N ARG A 97 8.94 -1.87 -24.57
CA ARG A 97 8.62 -3.25 -24.93
C ARG A 97 8.16 -4.11 -23.75
N ALA A 98 7.90 -3.51 -22.58
CA ALA A 98 7.42 -4.27 -21.44
C ALA A 98 5.95 -4.64 -21.59
N THR A 99 5.58 -5.83 -21.10
CA THR A 99 4.19 -6.25 -20.98
C THR A 99 3.72 -6.03 -19.56
N LEU A 100 2.62 -5.32 -19.39
CA LEU A 100 1.95 -5.14 -18.10
C LEU A 100 0.94 -6.27 -17.90
N GLY A 101 1.12 -7.01 -16.80
CA GLY A 101 0.26 -8.12 -16.43
C GLY A 101 -0.78 -7.71 -15.39
N ARG A 102 -1.01 -8.61 -14.42
CA ARG A 102 -1.99 -8.39 -13.36
C ARG A 102 -1.61 -7.17 -12.53
N ALA A 103 -2.57 -6.27 -12.35
CA ALA A 103 -2.46 -5.12 -11.46
C ALA A 103 -3.47 -5.21 -10.31
N GLN A 104 -3.07 -4.77 -9.13
CA GLN A 104 -3.91 -4.69 -7.94
C GLN A 104 -3.59 -3.41 -7.17
N VAL A 105 -4.64 -2.75 -6.69
CA VAL A 105 -4.53 -1.63 -5.76
C VAL A 105 -5.02 -2.07 -4.40
N THR A 106 -4.23 -1.76 -3.37
CA THR A 106 -4.58 -2.00 -1.98
C THR A 106 -4.04 -0.87 -1.10
N VAL A 107 -4.24 -0.95 0.21
CA VAL A 107 -3.69 -0.01 1.18
C VAL A 107 -2.91 -0.77 2.24
N ILE A 108 -1.79 -0.20 2.66
CA ILE A 108 -0.96 -0.77 3.74
C ILE A 108 -0.79 0.24 4.87
N ARG A 109 -0.59 -0.29 6.09
CA ARG A 109 -0.20 0.52 7.25
C ARG A 109 1.32 0.57 7.31
N ARG A 110 1.90 1.77 7.18
CA ARG A 110 3.34 2.00 7.31
C ARG A 110 3.61 2.81 8.57
N PRO A 111 4.65 2.51 9.37
CA PRO A 111 5.04 3.36 10.49
C PRO A 111 5.40 4.77 9.97
N ARG A 112 4.99 5.79 10.73
CA ARG A 112 5.28 7.19 10.39
C ARG A 112 6.75 7.46 10.71
N ASN A 113 7.62 7.51 9.69
CA ASN A 113 8.97 8.02 9.88
C ASN A 113 8.87 9.51 10.25
N TYR A 114 9.39 9.86 11.43
CA TYR A 114 9.53 11.23 11.92
C TYR A 114 10.93 11.74 11.60
#